data_AF-A0A969G021-F1
#
_entry.id   AF-A0A969G021-F1
#
_cell.length_a   1.000
_cell.length_b   1.000
_cell.length_c   1.000
_cell.angle_alpha   90.00
_cell.angle_beta   90.00
_cell.angle_gamma   90.00
#
_symmetry.space_group_name_H-M   'P 1'
#
loop_
_entity.id
_entity.type
_entity.pdbx_description
1 polymer ?
#
loop_
_entity_poly.entity_id
_entity_poly.type
_entity_poly.pdbx_seq_one_letter_code
_entity_poly.pdbx_strand_id
1 'polypeptide(L)'
;FEQFDLPTGSTAIFNLEDTNFDNVRNILNRVTQGNPSEINGLIEVLGGNNPNLYLLNPSGIIFGSQASLNIPADFTVSTATQLDFGNNSWLESSQTSDYSNFDGLPTAFGFNAANGTIINAADLAVGTNQNLNFLATTVINTGTLTAPAGSITVTAVPGINTVRLSQPGSLLSLEFEPSLNGGTSISALDLADLLTDVDPAISGVDFELDLAIENDLIKTATEIILPSETGLVINEGSLSLGSGSLNVIGNKVAFLAGEITGNRLDIQAIESFFAAPGTDLLQQMATLRLMRIRLMFMVL
;
A
#
# COMPACT_ATOMS: atom_id res chain seq x y z
N PHE A 1 5.59 -3.46 17.08
CA PHE A 1 4.39 -4.18 17.54
C PHE A 1 4.53 -5.65 17.20
N GLU A 2 3.97 -6.52 18.04
CA GLU A 2 3.78 -7.93 17.67
C GLU A 2 2.57 -8.08 16.75
N GLN A 3 1.51 -7.32 17.01
CA GLN A 3 0.27 -7.28 16.23
C GLN A 3 -0.29 -5.86 16.27
N PHE A 4 -0.98 -5.44 15.21
CA PHE A 4 -1.62 -4.13 15.13
C PHE A 4 -2.92 -4.26 14.34
N ASP A 5 -4.01 -4.44 15.08
CA ASP A 5 -5.36 -4.56 14.56
C ASP A 5 -6.26 -3.53 15.19
N LEU A 6 -7.26 -3.09 14.43
CA LEU A 6 -8.25 -2.12 14.86
C LEU A 6 -9.64 -2.64 14.49
N PRO A 7 -10.33 -3.34 15.41
CA PRO A 7 -11.71 -3.75 15.19
C PRO A 7 -12.63 -2.54 14.94
N THR A 8 -13.82 -2.81 14.41
CA THR A 8 -14.86 -1.78 14.21
C THR A 8 -15.10 -0.95 15.46
N GLY A 9 -15.15 0.37 15.28
CA GLY A 9 -15.39 1.33 16.36
C GLY A 9 -14.20 1.58 17.29
N SER A 10 -13.05 0.94 17.04
CA SER A 10 -11.80 1.24 17.71
C SER A 10 -11.04 2.37 17.01
N THR A 11 -10.16 3.04 17.76
CA THR A 11 -9.30 4.10 17.25
C THR A 11 -7.86 3.91 17.75
N ALA A 12 -6.89 3.96 16.84
CA ALA A 12 -5.49 4.18 17.18
C ALA A 12 -5.15 5.66 17.03
N ILE A 13 -4.75 6.30 18.14
CA ILE A 13 -4.35 7.71 18.16
C ILE A 13 -2.84 7.79 18.38
N PHE A 14 -2.12 8.36 17.41
CA PHE A 14 -0.74 8.81 17.58
C PHE A 14 -0.76 10.27 18.06
N ASN A 15 -0.69 10.45 19.38
CA ASN A 15 -0.77 11.77 20.01
C ASN A 15 0.63 12.41 20.17
N LEU A 16 0.83 13.53 19.48
CA LEU A 16 2.03 14.37 19.46
C LEU A 16 1.70 15.82 19.88
N GLU A 17 0.67 16.04 20.70
CA GLU A 17 0.26 17.37 21.16
C GLU A 17 1.29 18.06 22.07
N ASP A 18 2.27 17.32 22.61
CA ASP A 18 3.38 17.88 23.37
C ASP A 18 4.41 18.53 22.42
N THR A 19 4.82 19.77 22.73
CA THR A 19 5.83 20.56 22.00
C THR A 19 7.19 19.85 21.81
N ASN A 20 7.50 18.84 22.62
CA ASN A 20 8.69 18.01 22.42
C ASN A 20 8.67 17.24 21.07
N PHE A 21 7.51 17.13 20.43
CA PHE A 21 7.32 16.41 19.17
C PHE A 21 7.25 17.32 17.94
N ASP A 22 7.48 18.63 18.07
CA ASP A 22 7.40 19.58 16.94
C ASP A 22 8.39 19.28 15.80
N ASN A 23 9.49 18.57 16.11
CA ASN A 23 10.50 18.15 15.15
C ASN A 23 10.26 16.74 14.58
N VAL A 24 9.23 16.03 15.05
CA VAL A 24 8.88 14.71 14.51
C VAL A 24 8.37 14.89 13.09
N ARG A 25 9.03 14.21 12.15
CA ARG A 25 8.67 14.24 10.72
C ARG A 25 7.94 12.99 10.27
N ASN A 26 8.20 11.86 10.91
CA ASN A 26 7.67 10.57 10.54
C ASN A 26 7.29 9.79 11.82
N ILE A 27 6.14 9.13 11.77
CA ILE A 27 5.70 8.12 12.72
C ILE A 27 5.86 6.77 12.02
N LEU A 28 6.53 5.83 12.69
CA LEU A 28 6.71 4.48 12.18
C LEU A 28 5.95 3.48 13.05
N ASN A 29 4.85 2.95 12.51
CA ASN A 29 4.19 1.76 13.03
C ASN A 29 4.71 0.54 12.29
N ARG A 30 5.39 -0.36 13.02
CA ARG A 30 5.96 -1.59 12.46
C ARG A 30 5.47 -2.80 13.23
N VAL A 31 4.90 -3.77 12.53
CA VAL A 31 4.59 -5.11 13.00
C VAL A 31 5.74 -6.04 12.67
N THR A 32 6.07 -6.94 13.61
CA THR A 32 7.29 -7.74 13.57
C THR A 32 7.05 -9.25 13.64
N GLN A 33 5.82 -9.68 13.93
CA GLN A 33 5.43 -11.07 13.91
C GLN A 33 4.74 -11.43 12.58
N GLY A 34 4.44 -12.72 12.41
CA GLY A 34 3.94 -13.31 11.18
C GLY A 34 2.47 -13.05 10.84
N ASN A 35 1.72 -12.31 11.66
CA ASN A 35 0.29 -12.10 11.42
C ASN A 35 0.02 -10.82 10.62
N PRO A 36 -0.91 -10.85 9.65
CA PRO A 36 -1.41 -9.65 8.97
C PRO A 36 -2.03 -8.65 9.95
N SER A 37 -2.11 -7.39 9.54
CA SER A 37 -2.84 -6.35 10.28
C SER A 37 -4.26 -6.22 9.76
N GLU A 38 -5.24 -6.37 10.64
CA GLU A 38 -6.67 -6.19 10.35
C GLU A 38 -7.16 -4.83 10.86
N ILE A 39 -7.40 -3.90 9.95
CA ILE A 39 -7.81 -2.53 10.25
C ILE A 39 -9.25 -2.33 9.77
N ASN A 40 -10.17 -2.19 10.70
CA ASN A 40 -11.57 -1.83 10.45
C ASN A 40 -12.05 -0.66 11.35
N GLY A 41 -11.10 0.09 11.92
CA GLY A 41 -11.33 1.23 12.80
C GLY A 41 -10.64 2.51 12.29
N LEU A 42 -10.53 3.52 13.15
CA LEU A 42 -9.91 4.80 12.82
C LEU A 42 -8.41 4.82 13.16
N ILE A 43 -7.58 5.24 12.20
CA ILE A 43 -6.19 5.63 12.46
C ILE A 43 -6.10 7.16 12.46
N GLU A 44 -5.61 7.74 13.55
CA GLU A 44 -5.59 9.18 13.75
C GLU A 44 -4.20 9.67 14.22
N VAL A 45 -3.77 10.81 13.69
CA VAL A 45 -2.58 11.53 14.16
C VAL A 45 -3.01 12.90 14.70
N LEU A 46 -2.65 13.19 15.95
CA LEU A 46 -2.95 14.46 16.62
C LEU A 46 -1.67 15.20 16.98
N GLY A 47 -1.64 16.52 16.77
CA GLY A 47 -0.51 17.37 17.16
C GLY A 47 0.74 17.21 16.28
N GLY A 48 1.87 17.68 16.80
CA GLY A 48 3.12 17.83 16.05
C GLY A 48 3.01 18.81 14.88
N ASN A 49 3.99 18.78 13.99
CA ASN A 49 3.99 19.57 12.75
C ASN A 49 3.58 18.71 11.54
N ASN A 50 2.43 18.02 11.66
CA ASN A 50 1.86 17.11 10.64
C ASN A 50 2.88 16.08 10.12
N PRO A 51 3.33 15.12 10.95
CA PRO A 51 4.27 14.11 10.51
C PRO A 51 3.61 13.08 9.58
N ASN A 52 4.39 12.53 8.68
CA ASN A 52 4.00 11.41 7.83
C ASN A 52 3.81 10.15 8.69
N LEU A 53 2.89 9.26 8.29
CA LEU A 53 2.69 7.97 8.95
C LEU A 53 3.07 6.82 8.02
N TYR A 54 3.90 5.91 8.53
CA TYR A 54 4.28 4.67 7.87
C TYR A 54 3.72 3.49 8.66
N LEU A 55 2.89 2.66 8.01
CA LEU A 55 2.40 1.40 8.54
C LEU A 55 3.09 0.25 7.80
N LEU A 56 3.94 -0.50 8.50
CA LEU A 56 4.72 -1.60 7.97
C LEU A 56 4.31 -2.93 8.60
N ASN A 57 3.84 -3.86 7.78
CA ASN A 57 3.63 -5.24 8.18
C ASN A 57 3.95 -6.18 7.01
N PRO A 58 5.08 -6.91 7.04
CA PRO A 58 5.45 -7.83 5.98
C PRO A 58 4.47 -8.98 5.74
N SER A 59 3.65 -9.33 6.73
CA SER A 59 2.66 -10.39 6.60
C SER A 59 1.39 -9.97 5.87
N GLY A 60 1.21 -8.67 5.63
CA GLY A 60 0.04 -8.13 4.95
C GLY A 60 -0.79 -7.19 5.81
N ILE A 61 -1.67 -6.43 5.16
CA ILE A 61 -2.51 -5.41 5.79
C ILE A 61 -3.87 -5.41 5.08
N ILE A 62 -4.95 -5.56 5.84
CA ILE A 62 -6.33 -5.52 5.38
C ILE A 62 -7.00 -4.28 5.96
N PHE A 63 -7.46 -3.38 5.11
CA PHE A 63 -8.40 -2.31 5.48
C PHE A 63 -9.82 -2.77 5.14
N GLY A 64 -10.62 -3.08 6.15
CA GLY A 64 -12.04 -3.40 6.00
C GLY A 64 -12.89 -2.18 5.69
N SER A 65 -14.14 -2.39 5.29
CA SER A 65 -15.07 -1.34 4.84
C SER A 65 -15.29 -0.18 5.83
N GLN A 66 -15.03 -0.38 7.13
CA GLN A 66 -15.19 0.63 8.18
C GLN A 66 -13.87 1.30 8.59
N ALA A 67 -12.75 0.91 7.98
CA ALA A 67 -11.48 1.57 8.21
C ALA A 67 -11.54 3.04 7.76
N SER A 68 -10.95 3.93 8.54
CA SER A 68 -10.88 5.35 8.20
C SER A 68 -9.58 5.96 8.67
N LEU A 69 -9.19 7.06 8.02
CA LEU A 69 -7.96 7.78 8.32
C LEU A 69 -8.30 9.22 8.71
N ASN A 70 -7.65 9.70 9.76
CA ASN A 70 -7.51 11.13 10.07
C ASN A 70 -6.02 11.45 10.17
N ILE A 71 -5.38 11.59 9.01
CA ILE A 71 -3.93 11.78 8.87
C ILE A 71 -3.68 13.10 8.13
N PRO A 72 -2.98 14.08 8.74
CA PRO A 72 -2.81 15.41 8.15
C PRO A 72 -1.71 15.49 7.08
N ALA A 73 -0.90 14.44 6.93
CA ALA A 73 0.27 14.37 6.04
C ALA A 73 0.27 13.09 5.19
N ASP A 74 1.42 12.71 4.62
CA ASP A 74 1.53 11.52 3.79
C ASP A 74 1.27 10.24 4.62
N PHE A 75 0.54 9.30 4.02
CA PHE A 75 0.33 7.97 4.57
C PHE A 75 0.93 6.91 3.66
N THR A 76 1.82 6.09 4.21
CA THR A 76 2.48 5.01 3.48
C THR A 76 2.22 3.68 4.16
N VAL A 77 1.70 2.73 3.40
CA VAL A 77 1.41 1.37 3.83
C VAL A 77 2.32 0.43 3.05
N SER A 78 3.03 -0.46 3.74
CA SER A 78 3.92 -1.37 3.06
C SER A 78 4.08 -2.73 3.72
N THR A 79 4.30 -3.75 2.89
CA THR A 79 4.73 -5.09 3.30
C THR A 79 6.23 -5.31 3.15
N ALA A 80 7.00 -4.24 2.93
CA ALA A 80 8.45 -4.31 2.90
C ALA A 80 9.02 -4.78 4.23
N THR A 81 10.03 -5.64 4.15
CA THR A 81 10.78 -6.12 5.32
C THR A 81 11.87 -5.17 5.76
N GLN A 82 12.22 -4.18 4.94
CA GLN A 82 13.29 -3.23 5.27
C GLN A 82 12.90 -1.81 4.84
N LEU A 83 13.38 -0.82 5.58
CA LEU A 83 13.21 0.60 5.30
C LEU A 83 14.56 1.31 5.34
N ASP A 84 14.99 1.93 4.24
CA ASP A 84 16.26 2.68 4.15
C ASP A 84 16.04 4.15 4.49
N PHE A 85 16.83 4.71 5.40
CA PHE A 85 16.83 6.13 5.74
C PHE A 85 17.91 6.93 5.00
N GLY A 86 18.52 6.33 3.98
CA GLY A 86 19.57 6.92 3.16
C GLY A 86 20.96 6.42 3.59
N ASN A 87 21.94 6.54 2.68
CA ASN A 87 23.29 6.00 2.84
C ASN A 87 23.34 4.48 3.14
N ASN A 88 22.33 3.72 2.67
CA ASN A 88 22.16 2.29 2.93
C ASN A 88 21.97 1.96 4.42
N SER A 89 21.35 2.86 5.19
CA SER A 89 20.97 2.64 6.59
C SER A 89 19.61 1.95 6.65
N TRP A 90 19.63 0.62 6.57
CA TRP A 90 18.44 -0.23 6.56
C TRP A 90 17.93 -0.56 7.97
N LEU A 91 16.69 -0.19 8.24
CA LEU A 91 15.91 -0.70 9.36
C LEU A 91 15.21 -2.00 8.94
N GLU A 92 15.50 -3.11 9.61
CA GLU A 92 14.90 -4.42 9.29
C GLU A 92 13.69 -4.77 10.15
N SER A 93 12.75 -5.53 9.58
CA SER A 93 11.46 -5.87 10.17
C SER A 93 11.50 -6.94 11.25
N SER A 94 12.60 -7.67 11.41
CA SER A 94 12.75 -8.78 12.37
C SER A 94 13.74 -8.50 13.52
N GLN A 95 14.52 -7.41 13.47
CA GLN A 95 15.56 -7.14 14.45
C GLN A 95 15.20 -6.02 15.43
N THR A 96 15.70 -6.13 16.67
CA THR A 96 15.77 -5.01 17.62
C THR A 96 16.77 -4.00 17.10
N SER A 97 16.27 -2.88 16.59
CA SER A 97 17.11 -1.85 15.99
C SER A 97 17.28 -0.68 16.93
N ASP A 98 18.48 -0.10 16.98
CA ASP A 98 18.72 1.17 17.65
C ASP A 98 18.17 2.30 16.76
N TYR A 99 16.99 2.79 17.13
CA TYR A 99 16.27 3.81 16.37
C TYR A 99 17.02 5.16 16.29
N SER A 100 18.03 5.38 17.14
CA SER A 100 18.84 6.61 17.11
C SER A 100 19.73 6.74 15.88
N ASN A 101 19.89 5.67 15.08
CA ASN A 101 20.68 5.67 13.86
C ASN A 101 19.87 6.01 12.59
N PHE A 102 18.55 6.20 12.71
CA PHE A 102 17.66 6.47 11.58
C PHE A 102 17.13 7.91 11.62
N ASP A 103 17.99 8.84 11.22
CA ASP A 103 17.63 10.24 11.05
C ASP A 103 17.23 10.53 9.60
N GLY A 104 16.10 11.21 9.39
CA GLY A 104 15.68 11.72 8.08
C GLY A 104 14.39 11.11 7.53
N LEU A 105 14.24 11.15 6.21
CA LEU A 105 13.07 10.61 5.50
C LEU A 105 13.42 9.23 4.94
N PRO A 106 12.51 8.24 5.01
CA PRO A 106 12.67 7.00 4.27
C PRO A 106 12.90 7.26 2.78
N THR A 107 13.89 6.57 2.22
CA THR A 107 14.34 6.71 0.83
C THR A 107 14.16 5.43 0.03
N ALA A 108 14.05 4.27 0.68
CA ALA A 108 13.78 3.02 0.00
C ALA A 108 13.08 1.99 0.87
N PHE A 109 12.41 1.03 0.23
CA PHE A 109 11.74 -0.12 0.81
C PHE A 109 12.36 -1.38 0.24
N GLY A 110 12.80 -2.29 1.13
CA GLY A 110 13.39 -3.57 0.77
C GLY A 110 12.39 -4.70 0.97
N PHE A 111 12.05 -5.36 -0.13
CA PHE A 111 11.22 -6.56 -0.18
C PHE A 111 12.13 -7.79 -0.28
N ASN A 112 11.79 -8.82 0.48
CA ASN A 112 12.43 -10.12 0.40
C ASN A 112 11.43 -11.14 -0.19
N ALA A 113 11.70 -12.44 -0.05
CA ALA A 113 10.85 -13.49 -0.60
C ALA A 113 9.47 -13.66 0.10
N ALA A 114 9.13 -12.83 1.10
CA ALA A 114 7.84 -12.89 1.79
C ALA A 114 6.71 -12.28 0.96
N ASN A 115 5.58 -12.98 0.86
CA ASN A 115 4.42 -12.57 0.06
C ASN A 115 3.41 -11.77 0.89
N GLY A 116 3.70 -10.52 1.23
CA GLY A 116 2.74 -9.66 1.92
C GLY A 116 1.77 -8.98 0.96
N THR A 117 0.47 -9.13 1.20
CA THR A 117 -0.61 -8.47 0.43
C THR A 117 -1.21 -7.28 1.18
N ILE A 118 -1.50 -6.18 0.47
CA ILE A 118 -2.36 -5.11 0.96
C ILE A 118 -3.72 -5.25 0.31
N ILE A 119 -4.79 -5.28 1.11
CA ILE A 119 -6.17 -5.23 0.64
C ILE A 119 -6.84 -3.97 1.21
N ASN A 120 -7.48 -3.18 0.36
CA ASN A 120 -8.32 -2.06 0.79
C ASN A 120 -9.75 -2.23 0.28
N ALA A 121 -10.69 -2.42 1.21
CA ALA A 121 -12.13 -2.35 0.99
C ALA A 121 -12.76 -1.07 1.55
N ALA A 122 -11.95 -0.17 2.12
CA ALA A 122 -12.42 1.05 2.77
C ALA A 122 -12.30 2.28 1.88
N ASP A 123 -12.96 3.36 2.32
CA ASP A 123 -12.76 4.70 1.78
C ASP A 123 -11.65 5.42 2.55
N LEU A 124 -10.41 5.27 2.08
CA LEU A 124 -9.22 5.86 2.69
C LEU A 124 -8.87 7.19 2.04
N ALA A 125 -8.79 8.24 2.86
CA ALA A 125 -8.48 9.59 2.42
C ALA A 125 -7.35 10.21 3.25
N VAL A 126 -6.45 10.93 2.57
CA VAL A 126 -5.46 11.82 3.21
C VAL A 126 -5.81 13.29 2.94
N GLY A 127 -5.17 14.20 3.67
CA GLY A 127 -5.34 15.64 3.48
C GLY A 127 -4.97 16.15 2.08
N THR A 128 -5.40 17.37 1.76
CA THR A 128 -5.08 18.02 0.48
C THR A 128 -3.56 18.21 0.31
N ASN A 129 -3.05 17.96 -0.91
CA ASN A 129 -1.64 17.97 -1.28
C ASN A 129 -0.79 16.91 -0.56
N GLN A 130 -1.41 15.89 0.04
CA GLN A 130 -0.72 14.76 0.68
C GLN A 130 -0.79 13.50 -0.19
N ASN A 131 0.09 12.56 0.09
CA ASN A 131 0.27 11.35 -0.70
C ASN A 131 -0.24 10.12 0.05
N LEU A 132 -0.84 9.19 -0.72
CA LEU A 132 -1.23 7.87 -0.26
C LEU A 132 -0.42 6.83 -1.04
N ASN A 133 0.43 6.07 -0.35
CA ASN A 133 1.36 5.15 -0.98
C ASN A 133 1.14 3.71 -0.49
N PHE A 134 0.78 2.80 -1.37
CA PHE A 134 0.67 1.36 -1.11
C PHE A 134 1.82 0.64 -1.81
N LEU A 135 2.66 -0.05 -1.04
CA LEU A 135 3.88 -0.70 -1.51
C LEU A 135 3.92 -2.14 -0.99
N ALA A 136 3.58 -3.10 -1.82
CA ALA A 136 3.49 -4.50 -1.39
C ALA A 136 4.06 -5.48 -2.42
N THR A 137 3.99 -6.77 -2.11
CA THR A 137 4.15 -7.79 -3.15
C THR A 137 2.88 -7.97 -3.96
N THR A 138 1.71 -7.76 -3.36
CA THR A 138 0.41 -7.73 -4.03
C THR A 138 -0.45 -6.61 -3.44
N VAL A 139 -1.17 -5.86 -4.27
CA VAL A 139 -2.11 -4.83 -3.83
C VAL A 139 -3.47 -5.05 -4.49
N ILE A 140 -4.52 -5.09 -3.68
CA ILE A 140 -5.91 -5.19 -4.12
C ILE A 140 -6.69 -4.02 -3.53
N ASN A 141 -7.31 -3.22 -4.39
CA ASN A 141 -8.16 -2.10 -3.97
C ASN A 141 -9.59 -2.31 -4.49
N THR A 142 -10.53 -2.56 -3.60
CA THR A 142 -11.98 -2.62 -3.87
C THR A 142 -12.72 -1.39 -3.34
N GLY A 143 -12.15 -0.67 -2.36
CA GLY A 143 -12.68 0.60 -1.82
C GLY A 143 -12.16 1.86 -2.53
N THR A 144 -12.34 3.03 -1.93
CA THR A 144 -11.88 4.30 -2.51
C THR A 144 -10.54 4.75 -1.92
N LEU A 145 -9.59 5.13 -2.76
CA LEU A 145 -8.39 5.85 -2.33
C LEU A 145 -8.49 7.32 -2.75
N THR A 146 -8.36 8.26 -1.80
CA THR A 146 -8.52 9.70 -2.04
C THR A 146 -7.30 10.50 -1.58
N ALA A 147 -6.69 11.25 -2.51
CA ALA A 147 -5.56 12.16 -2.25
C ALA A 147 -5.73 13.47 -3.02
N PRO A 148 -6.54 14.42 -2.52
CA PRO A 148 -6.92 15.62 -3.27
C PRO A 148 -5.70 16.50 -3.57
N ALA A 149 -5.44 16.77 -4.85
CA ALA A 149 -4.27 17.53 -5.33
C ALA A 149 -2.89 16.94 -4.97
N GLY A 150 -2.86 15.75 -4.36
CA GLY A 150 -1.65 15.03 -4.01
C GLY A 150 -1.34 13.90 -5.00
N SER A 151 -0.80 12.78 -4.49
CA SER A 151 -0.58 11.60 -5.33
C SER A 151 -1.04 10.31 -4.67
N ILE A 152 -1.52 9.39 -5.50
CA ILE A 152 -1.74 8.00 -5.11
C ILE A 152 -0.68 7.18 -5.82
N THR A 153 0.08 6.39 -5.07
CA THR A 153 1.07 5.46 -5.62
C THR A 153 0.71 4.06 -5.18
N VAL A 154 0.46 3.17 -6.15
CA VAL A 154 0.20 1.76 -5.90
C VAL A 154 1.28 0.94 -6.59
N THR A 155 2.11 0.26 -5.81
CA THR A 155 3.24 -0.52 -6.31
C THR A 155 3.18 -1.94 -5.78
N ALA A 156 3.17 -2.91 -6.69
CA ALA A 156 3.37 -4.31 -6.38
C ALA A 156 4.70 -4.78 -6.98
N VAL A 157 5.60 -5.33 -6.16
CA VAL A 157 6.90 -5.83 -6.62
C VAL A 157 6.99 -7.35 -6.50
N PRO A 158 7.57 -8.06 -7.49
CA PRO A 158 7.70 -9.51 -7.40
C PRO A 158 8.88 -9.91 -6.50
N GLY A 159 8.68 -10.80 -5.53
CA GLY A 159 9.75 -11.36 -4.70
C GLY A 159 10.75 -10.34 -4.13
N ILE A 160 12.05 -10.62 -4.29
CA ILE A 160 13.14 -9.82 -3.72
C ILE A 160 13.40 -8.58 -4.57
N ASN A 161 13.10 -7.40 -4.04
CA ASN A 161 13.24 -6.14 -4.78
C ASN A 161 13.45 -4.95 -3.84
N THR A 162 13.99 -3.87 -4.40
CA THR A 162 14.08 -2.57 -3.72
C THR A 162 13.25 -1.54 -4.45
N VAL A 163 12.43 -0.79 -3.70
CA VAL A 163 11.63 0.33 -4.20
C VAL A 163 12.20 1.62 -3.61
N ARG A 164 12.71 2.53 -4.45
CA ARG A 164 13.22 3.83 -4.00
C ARG A 164 12.19 4.94 -4.15
N LEU A 165 12.01 5.74 -3.10
CA LEU A 165 11.25 7.00 -3.15
C LEU A 165 12.13 8.11 -3.72
N SER A 166 11.70 8.75 -4.81
CA SER A 166 12.41 9.94 -5.31
C SER A 166 12.06 11.17 -4.48
N GLN A 167 13.06 11.96 -4.09
CA GLN A 167 12.87 13.23 -3.38
C GLN A 167 12.19 14.30 -4.26
N PRO A 168 11.55 15.33 -3.67
CA PRO A 168 10.85 16.39 -4.41
C PRO A 168 11.74 17.04 -5.48
N GLY A 169 11.27 17.03 -6.74
CA GLY A 169 11.97 17.62 -7.89
C GLY A 169 12.61 16.63 -8.86
N SER A 170 12.62 15.33 -8.55
CA SER A 170 13.01 14.27 -9.48
C SER A 170 11.77 13.55 -10.02
N LEU A 171 11.76 13.21 -11.32
CA LEU A 171 10.84 12.19 -11.83
C LEU A 171 11.07 10.91 -11.03
N LEU A 172 10.00 10.26 -10.55
CA LEU A 172 10.09 8.91 -9.98
C LEU A 172 10.90 8.03 -10.94
N SER A 173 12.06 7.59 -10.48
CA SER A 173 12.81 6.50 -11.08
C SER A 173 12.79 5.39 -10.04
N LEU A 174 11.83 4.49 -10.18
CA LEU A 174 11.82 3.25 -9.42
C LEU A 174 12.82 2.32 -10.10
N GLU A 175 14.00 2.25 -9.50
CA GLU A 175 15.06 1.34 -9.93
C GLU A 175 14.93 0.05 -9.14
N PHE A 176 14.68 -1.04 -9.86
CA PHE A 176 14.63 -2.39 -9.29
C PHE A 176 16.05 -2.95 -9.23
N GLU A 177 16.61 -2.97 -8.04
CA GLU A 177 17.85 -3.71 -7.76
C GLU A 177 17.50 -4.98 -6.97
N PRO A 178 17.87 -6.18 -7.46
CA PRO A 178 17.72 -7.41 -6.68
C PRO A 178 18.58 -7.29 -5.42
N SER A 179 17.96 -7.32 -4.24
CA SER A 179 18.70 -7.22 -2.98
C SER A 179 19.41 -8.57 -2.67
N LEU A 180 20.72 -8.52 -2.40
CA LEU A 180 21.56 -9.70 -2.16
C LEU A 180 21.59 -10.15 -0.69
N ASN A 181 20.86 -9.48 0.20
CA ASN A 181 20.86 -9.78 1.64
C ASN A 181 19.61 -10.54 2.03
N GLY A 182 19.76 -11.86 2.22
CA GLY A 182 18.75 -12.71 2.84
C GLY A 182 18.57 -12.34 4.31
N GLY A 183 17.70 -11.36 4.58
CA GLY A 183 17.12 -11.15 5.90
C GLY A 183 16.30 -12.36 6.32
N THR A 184 16.19 -12.60 7.63
CA THR A 184 15.37 -13.68 8.18
C THR A 184 13.92 -13.56 7.68
N SER A 185 13.43 -14.61 7.03
CA SER A 185 12.12 -14.64 6.39
C SER A 185 11.00 -14.72 7.42
N ILE A 186 10.15 -13.70 7.48
CA ILE A 186 8.81 -13.80 8.02
C ILE A 186 7.98 -14.51 6.94
N SER A 187 7.33 -15.63 7.24
CA SER A 187 6.44 -16.28 6.28
C SER A 187 5.12 -15.54 6.30
N ALA A 188 4.88 -14.70 5.30
CA ALA A 188 3.57 -14.10 5.08
C ALA A 188 2.55 -15.20 4.69
N LEU A 189 1.29 -15.01 5.06
CA LEU A 189 0.20 -15.86 4.59
C LEU A 189 -0.01 -15.64 3.09
N ASP A 190 -0.45 -16.67 2.38
CA ASP A 190 -0.93 -16.46 1.02
C ASP A 190 -2.27 -15.71 1.03
N LEU A 191 -2.72 -15.28 -0.14
CA LEU A 191 -3.91 -14.45 -0.23
C LEU A 191 -5.20 -15.19 0.18
N ALA A 192 -5.27 -16.51 -0.06
CA ALA A 192 -6.47 -17.28 0.26
C ALA A 192 -6.55 -17.51 1.77
N ASP A 193 -5.41 -17.84 2.39
CA ASP A 193 -5.26 -17.89 3.84
C ASP A 193 -5.52 -16.52 4.46
N LEU A 194 -5.02 -15.42 3.89
CA LEU A 194 -5.28 -14.05 4.38
C LEU A 194 -6.77 -13.69 4.42
N LEU A 195 -7.55 -14.20 3.47
CA LEU A 195 -8.98 -13.95 3.39
C LEU A 195 -9.82 -14.96 4.19
N THR A 196 -9.27 -16.11 4.58
CA THR A 196 -9.97 -17.15 5.36
C THR A 196 -9.57 -17.23 6.83
N ASP A 197 -8.35 -16.82 7.18
CA ASP A 197 -7.77 -16.85 8.52
C ASP A 197 -8.02 -15.56 9.30
N VAL A 198 -9.19 -14.94 9.08
CA VAL A 198 -9.67 -13.83 9.91
C VAL A 198 -9.98 -14.41 11.29
N ASP A 199 -9.31 -13.94 12.34
CA ASP A 199 -9.35 -14.56 13.68
C ASP A 199 -10.80 -14.77 14.14
N PRO A 200 -11.24 -16.01 14.42
CA PRO A 200 -12.61 -16.29 14.87
C PRO A 200 -12.95 -15.62 16.22
N ALA A 201 -11.99 -15.10 16.99
CA ALA A 201 -12.24 -14.24 18.15
C ALA A 201 -12.81 -12.86 17.78
N ILE A 202 -12.68 -12.45 16.51
CA ILE A 202 -13.29 -11.28 15.88
C ILE A 202 -14.58 -11.70 15.10
N SER A 203 -15.18 -12.84 15.47
CA SER A 203 -16.50 -13.31 14.96
C SER A 203 -17.61 -12.29 15.24
N GLY A 204 -17.85 -11.42 14.28
CA GLY A 204 -18.84 -10.35 14.36
C GLY A 204 -18.48 -9.13 13.52
N VAL A 205 -17.23 -9.04 13.06
CA VAL A 205 -16.80 -8.05 12.08
C VAL A 205 -16.89 -8.68 10.69
N ASP A 206 -18.01 -8.45 10.01
CA ASP A 206 -18.08 -8.67 8.57
C ASP A 206 -17.21 -7.58 7.93
N PHE A 207 -16.04 -7.96 7.40
CA PHE A 207 -15.12 -7.00 6.77
C PHE A 207 -15.68 -6.45 5.46
N GLU A 208 -16.85 -6.95 5.00
CA GLU A 208 -17.55 -6.57 3.78
C GLU A 208 -16.57 -6.35 2.62
N LEU A 209 -15.65 -7.31 2.48
CA LEU A 209 -14.75 -7.38 1.34
C LEU A 209 -15.57 -7.91 0.17
N ASP A 210 -15.64 -7.16 -0.92
CA ASP A 210 -16.28 -7.61 -2.17
C ASP A 210 -15.40 -8.62 -2.93
N LEU A 211 -14.80 -9.56 -2.19
CA LEU A 211 -13.97 -10.66 -2.69
C LEU A 211 -14.57 -11.98 -2.18
N ALA A 212 -14.80 -12.94 -3.07
CA ALA A 212 -15.35 -14.25 -2.75
C ALA A 212 -14.28 -15.34 -2.91
N ILE A 213 -14.29 -16.36 -2.05
CA ILE A 213 -13.43 -17.54 -2.21
C ILE A 213 -14.29 -18.72 -2.64
N GLU A 214 -13.96 -19.31 -3.77
CA GLU A 214 -14.66 -20.49 -4.28
C GLU A 214 -13.63 -21.52 -4.76
N ASN A 215 -13.60 -22.69 -4.13
CA ASN A 215 -12.65 -23.77 -4.44
C ASN A 215 -11.18 -23.33 -4.42
N ASP A 216 -10.76 -22.60 -3.39
CA ASP A 216 -9.38 -22.09 -3.23
C ASP A 216 -8.98 -21.00 -4.25
N LEU A 217 -9.94 -20.50 -5.01
CA LEU A 217 -9.77 -19.38 -5.94
C LEU A 217 -10.43 -18.15 -5.35
N ILE A 218 -9.70 -17.04 -5.38
CA ILE A 218 -10.22 -15.74 -4.95
C ILE A 218 -10.81 -15.06 -6.17
N LYS A 219 -12.05 -14.60 -6.05
CA LYS A 219 -12.81 -13.93 -7.08
C LYS A 219 -13.14 -12.52 -6.63
N THR A 220 -13.05 -11.57 -7.55
CA THR A 220 -13.60 -10.23 -7.35
C THR A 220 -15.11 -10.23 -7.51
N ALA A 221 -15.77 -9.12 -7.18
CA ALA A 221 -17.20 -8.88 -7.44
C ALA A 221 -17.56 -9.08 -8.92
N THR A 222 -16.58 -8.80 -9.79
CA THR A 222 -16.61 -9.03 -11.24
C THR A 222 -16.34 -10.48 -11.68
N GLU A 223 -16.32 -11.44 -10.76
CA GLU A 223 -16.04 -12.88 -10.95
C GLU A 223 -14.65 -13.22 -11.52
N ILE A 224 -13.69 -12.29 -11.44
CA ILE A 224 -12.34 -12.50 -11.95
C ILE A 224 -11.52 -13.27 -10.92
N ILE A 225 -11.00 -14.43 -11.34
CA ILE A 225 -10.09 -15.23 -10.53
C ILE A 225 -8.75 -14.49 -10.38
N LEU A 226 -8.36 -14.19 -9.14
CA LEU A 226 -7.11 -13.53 -8.81
C LEU A 226 -5.97 -14.57 -8.74
N PRO A 227 -4.86 -14.37 -9.45
CA PRO A 227 -3.70 -15.24 -9.33
C PRO A 227 -3.02 -15.03 -7.97
N SER A 228 -2.59 -16.12 -7.32
CA SER A 228 -1.78 -16.09 -6.08
C SER A 228 -0.30 -15.81 -6.37
N GLU A 229 -0.04 -14.75 -7.15
CA GLU A 229 1.29 -14.35 -7.58
C GLU A 229 1.69 -12.97 -7.02
N THR A 230 2.99 -12.74 -6.86
CA THR A 230 3.55 -11.42 -6.49
C THR A 230 3.73 -10.52 -7.71
N GLY A 231 3.91 -9.21 -7.49
CA GLY A 231 3.97 -8.20 -8.53
C GLY A 231 2.60 -7.85 -9.11
N LEU A 232 1.52 -8.15 -8.38
CA LEU A 232 0.14 -7.99 -8.84
C LEU A 232 -0.52 -6.75 -8.24
N VAL A 233 -1.03 -5.85 -9.09
CA VAL A 233 -1.94 -4.78 -8.70
C VAL A 233 -3.31 -5.02 -9.29
N ILE A 234 -4.34 -5.04 -8.46
CA ILE A 234 -5.75 -5.08 -8.87
C ILE A 234 -6.47 -3.88 -8.28
N ASN A 235 -7.17 -3.15 -9.14
CA ASN A 235 -8.03 -2.06 -8.73
C ASN A 235 -9.44 -2.29 -9.29
N GLU A 236 -10.39 -2.51 -8.39
CA GLU A 236 -11.83 -2.54 -8.64
C GLU A 236 -12.53 -1.30 -8.08
N GLY A 237 -11.96 -0.68 -7.04
CA GLY A 237 -12.51 0.51 -6.42
C GLY A 237 -12.10 1.84 -7.08
N SER A 238 -12.54 2.96 -6.51
CA SER A 238 -12.31 4.29 -7.09
C SER A 238 -11.01 4.94 -6.62
N LEU A 239 -10.38 5.74 -7.49
CA LEU A 239 -9.14 6.46 -7.20
C LEU A 239 -9.38 7.96 -7.44
N SER A 240 -9.45 8.75 -6.38
CA SER A 240 -9.82 10.18 -6.43
C SER A 240 -8.66 11.10 -6.09
N LEU A 241 -8.15 11.84 -7.08
CA LEU A 241 -6.95 12.66 -6.92
C LEU A 241 -7.18 14.15 -7.17
N GLY A 242 -8.34 14.56 -7.70
CA GLY A 242 -8.58 15.94 -8.12
C GLY A 242 -7.53 16.41 -9.14
N SER A 243 -6.72 17.41 -8.78
CA SER A 243 -5.62 17.87 -9.64
C SER A 243 -4.31 17.07 -9.52
N GLY A 244 -4.32 15.99 -8.74
CA GLY A 244 -3.16 15.16 -8.40
C GLY A 244 -2.70 14.19 -9.48
N SER A 245 -1.81 13.27 -9.10
CA SER A 245 -1.27 12.25 -10.01
C SER A 245 -1.32 10.83 -9.44
N LEU A 246 -1.72 9.89 -10.28
CA LEU A 246 -1.76 8.46 -9.98
C LEU A 246 -0.55 7.77 -10.63
N ASN A 247 0.18 6.99 -9.83
CA ASN A 247 1.27 6.12 -10.29
C ASN A 247 0.92 4.67 -9.92
N VAL A 248 0.83 3.77 -10.91
CA VAL A 248 0.56 2.35 -10.67
C VAL A 248 1.62 1.49 -11.32
N ILE A 249 2.22 0.60 -10.54
CA ILE A 249 3.40 -0.16 -10.96
C ILE A 249 3.27 -1.61 -10.50
N GLY A 250 3.45 -2.55 -11.43
CA GLY A 250 3.48 -3.98 -11.13
C GLY A 250 3.90 -4.81 -12.33
N ASN A 251 4.12 -6.10 -12.12
CA ASN A 251 4.26 -7.04 -13.23
C ASN A 251 2.92 -7.18 -13.96
N LYS A 252 1.87 -7.44 -13.20
CA LYS A 252 0.51 -7.57 -13.71
C LYS A 252 -0.34 -6.48 -13.07
N VAL A 253 -0.95 -5.64 -13.90
CA VAL A 253 -1.82 -4.56 -13.44
C VAL A 253 -3.19 -4.75 -14.07
N ALA A 254 -4.22 -4.84 -13.24
CA ALA A 254 -5.60 -5.01 -13.67
C ALA A 254 -6.50 -3.92 -13.07
N PHE A 255 -7.24 -3.23 -13.91
CA PHE A 255 -8.34 -2.38 -13.50
C PHE A 255 -9.65 -3.04 -13.91
N LEU A 256 -10.49 -3.35 -12.93
CA LEU A 256 -11.67 -4.18 -13.13
C LEU A 256 -12.97 -3.37 -13.05
N ALA A 257 -12.98 -2.34 -12.22
CA ALA A 257 -14.04 -1.36 -12.12
C ALA A 257 -13.46 -0.06 -11.52
N GLY A 258 -14.36 0.82 -11.09
CA GLY A 258 -14.01 2.03 -10.35
C GLY A 258 -13.75 3.24 -11.24
N GLU A 259 -14.03 4.40 -10.68
CA GLU A 259 -13.75 5.69 -11.32
C GLU A 259 -12.37 6.17 -10.91
N ILE A 260 -11.58 6.62 -11.89
CA ILE A 260 -10.31 7.30 -11.62
C ILE A 260 -10.54 8.80 -11.84
N THR A 261 -10.08 9.69 -10.97
CA THR A 261 -10.13 11.13 -11.24
C THR A 261 -8.77 11.73 -10.94
N GLY A 262 -8.21 12.50 -11.88
CA GLY A 262 -6.87 13.03 -11.70
C GLY A 262 -6.44 13.89 -12.87
N ASN A 263 -5.26 14.50 -12.78
CA ASN A 263 -4.67 15.23 -13.90
C ASN A 263 -3.65 14.40 -14.68
N ARG A 264 -2.94 13.50 -13.97
CA ARG A 264 -1.87 12.69 -14.52
C ARG A 264 -2.00 11.25 -14.08
N LEU A 265 -1.87 10.34 -15.04
CA LEU A 265 -1.89 8.89 -14.81
C LEU A 265 -0.63 8.28 -15.44
N ASP A 266 0.17 7.60 -14.63
CA ASP A 266 1.30 6.80 -15.08
C ASP A 266 1.11 5.35 -14.62
N ILE A 267 0.97 4.43 -15.58
CA ILE A 267 0.82 3.00 -15.33
C ILE A 267 2.00 2.28 -15.97
N GLN A 268 2.74 1.53 -15.18
CA GLN A 268 3.83 0.68 -15.61
C GLN A 268 3.49 -0.77 -15.28
N ALA A 269 3.09 -1.52 -16.31
CA ALA A 269 2.87 -2.95 -16.21
C ALA A 269 4.02 -3.67 -16.91
N ILE A 270 4.80 -4.48 -16.20
CA ILE A 270 5.99 -5.11 -16.80
C ILE A 270 5.57 -6.26 -17.72
N GLU A 271 4.67 -7.13 -17.28
CA GLU A 271 4.24 -8.31 -18.01
C GLU A 271 2.90 -8.09 -18.74
N SER A 272 1.88 -7.64 -18.01
CA SER A 272 0.54 -7.49 -18.59
C SER A 272 -0.27 -6.39 -17.94
N PHE A 273 -1.01 -5.67 -18.77
CA PHE A 273 -2.02 -4.70 -18.34
C PHE A 273 -3.40 -5.17 -18.81
N PHE A 274 -4.38 -5.10 -17.92
CA PHE A 274 -5.79 -5.37 -18.22
C PHE A 274 -6.68 -4.25 -17.72
N ALA A 275 -7.67 -3.86 -18.52
CA ALA A 275 -8.73 -2.95 -18.14
C ALA A 275 -10.06 -3.55 -18.59
N ALA A 276 -10.97 -3.83 -17.65
CA ALA A 276 -12.25 -4.43 -17.95
C ALA A 276 -13.19 -3.45 -18.69
N PRO A 277 -14.13 -3.95 -19.52
CA PRO A 277 -15.18 -3.11 -20.12
C PRO A 277 -16.01 -2.41 -19.03
N GLY A 278 -16.14 -1.08 -19.11
CA GLY A 278 -16.87 -0.28 -18.11
C GLY A 278 -15.96 0.41 -17.08
N THR A 279 -14.66 0.09 -17.05
CA THR A 279 -13.70 1.00 -16.42
C THR A 279 -13.62 2.30 -17.21
N ASP A 280 -13.75 3.44 -16.52
CA ASP A 280 -13.71 4.78 -17.14
C ASP A 280 -12.32 5.14 -17.69
N LEU A 281 -11.33 4.23 -17.58
CA LEU A 281 -9.98 4.37 -18.12
C LEU A 281 -9.96 4.82 -19.60
N LEU A 282 -10.82 4.24 -20.44
CA LEU A 282 -10.87 4.57 -21.87
C LEU A 282 -11.45 5.96 -22.14
N GLN A 283 -12.41 6.40 -21.33
CA GLN A 283 -13.03 7.72 -21.42
C GLN A 283 -12.15 8.80 -20.75
N GLN A 284 -11.33 8.41 -19.77
CA GLN A 284 -10.26 9.23 -19.21
C GLN A 284 -9.07 9.45 -20.14
N MET A 285 -8.78 8.52 -21.06
CA MET A 285 -7.82 8.78 -22.13
C MET A 285 -8.15 10.07 -22.90
N ALA A 286 -9.42 10.49 -22.94
CA ALA A 286 -9.86 11.70 -23.62
C ALA A 286 -9.85 12.97 -22.74
N THR A 287 -9.86 12.86 -21.40
CA THR A 287 -10.02 14.00 -20.48
C THR A 287 -8.75 14.32 -19.68
N LEU A 288 -7.80 13.39 -19.57
CA LEU A 288 -6.56 13.59 -18.82
C LEU A 288 -5.56 14.49 -19.56
N ARG A 289 -4.88 15.37 -18.82
CA ARG A 289 -3.80 16.21 -19.36
C ARG A 289 -2.59 15.37 -19.79
N LEU A 290 -2.30 14.29 -19.09
CA LEU A 290 -1.23 13.35 -19.43
C LEU A 290 -1.55 11.95 -18.91
N MET A 291 -1.62 10.99 -19.82
CA MET A 291 -1.73 9.56 -19.49
C MET A 291 -0.59 8.79 -20.17
N ARG A 292 0.06 7.89 -19.43
CA ARG A 292 1.10 6.99 -19.94
C ARG A 292 0.81 5.57 -19.45
N ILE A 293 0.78 4.63 -20.38
CA ILE A 293 0.78 3.19 -20.08
C ILE A 293 2.04 2.62 -20.74
N ARG A 294 2.89 1.97 -19.94
CA ARG A 294 4.11 1.31 -20.41
C ARG A 294 4.00 -0.18 -20.18
N LEU A 295 4.09 -0.95 -21.26
CA LEU A 295 4.46 -2.37 -21.19
C LEU A 295 5.98 -2.49 -21.40
N MET A 296 6.69 -2.96 -20.37
CA MET A 296 8.13 -3.21 -20.47
C MET A 296 8.40 -4.67 -20.81
N PHE A 297 8.55 -4.98 -22.09
CA PHE A 297 9.07 -6.28 -22.49
C PHE A 297 10.56 -6.36 -22.13
N MET A 298 10.91 -7.18 -21.12
CA MET A 298 12.30 -7.57 -20.89
C MET A 298 12.77 -8.39 -22.10
N VAL A 299 13.71 -7.85 -22.88
CA VAL A 299 14.45 -8.64 -23.86
C VAL A 299 15.50 -9.41 -23.07
N LEU A 300 15.30 -10.72 -22.93
CA LEU A 300 16.25 -11.67 -22.32
C LEU A 300 17.52 -11.82 -23.19
#